data_AF-A0A852X505-F1
#
_entry.id   AF-A0A852X505-F1
#
_cell.length_a   1.000
_cell.length_b   1.000
_cell.length_c   1.000
_cell.angle_alpha   90.00
_cell.angle_beta   90.00
_cell.angle_gamma   90.00
#
_symmetry.space_group_name_H-M   'P 1'
#
loop_
_entity.id
_entity.type
_entity.pdbx_description
1 polymer ?
#
loop_
_entity_poly.entity_id
_entity_poly.type
_entity_poly.pdbx_seq_one_letter_code
_entity_poly.pdbx_strand_id
1 'polypeptide(L)'
;MRIDAVSIFPDYLDALDLSLIGRARREGIIDLRVHDLRAHTHDRHRTVDDTPYGGGAGMVMTPQPWQEALTAVLGSASEDTGPAPLLVVPGPGGAPFTQAMAHELAARPWLAFACGRYEGIDERVYEWAAERMEVRVVSLGDYVLNGGEVAVLAMVEAIGRLLPGVVGNAGSLVEESHEGGLLEYPVYTKPAVWDDRAVPEVLLGGNHAAIAAWRHEQRLARTAARRPDLLAGAATLTGTDGVEALHHATATPADAGEIVTLQTACWAQMVARPELWWGAPAETVAEVREGLDAWTTHTYRAEGRLVASVRVRRAPDDPATWQIGRLMVAPDMQGRGLGRALLAHAEAMAPADVTRCWLNAAEVPRLMRFYRRRGYRIVGPGEGPGTVDLVRTLRTSEPG
;
A
#
# COMPACT_ATOMS: atom_id res chain seq x y z
N MET A 1 15.95 19.72 1.79
CA MET A 1 15.49 19.20 0.48
C MET A 1 15.42 20.35 -0.50
N ARG A 2 15.82 20.14 -1.75
CA ARG A 2 15.65 21.12 -2.83
C ARG A 2 14.46 20.74 -3.74
N ILE A 3 13.67 21.74 -4.13
CA ILE A 3 12.56 21.59 -5.06
C ILE A 3 12.67 22.69 -6.12
N ASP A 4 12.72 22.31 -7.40
CA ASP A 4 12.63 23.24 -8.52
C ASP A 4 11.27 23.06 -9.22
N ALA A 5 10.50 24.14 -9.40
CA ALA A 5 9.22 24.08 -10.10
C ALA A 5 9.26 24.99 -11.33
N VAL A 6 9.04 24.42 -12.51
CA VAL A 6 8.99 25.14 -13.78
C VAL A 6 7.53 25.33 -14.18
N SER A 7 7.12 26.58 -14.36
CA SER A 7 5.73 26.94 -14.69
C SER A 7 5.69 28.22 -15.51
N ILE A 8 4.60 28.43 -16.23
CA ILE A 8 4.27 29.71 -16.87
C ILE A 8 3.47 30.63 -15.92
N PHE A 9 3.16 30.21 -14.71
CA PHE A 9 2.50 31.01 -13.68
C PHE A 9 3.27 30.88 -12.36
N PRO A 10 4.48 31.46 -12.25
CA PRO A 10 5.29 31.37 -11.04
C PRO A 10 4.53 31.82 -9.78
N ASP A 11 3.79 32.94 -9.88
CA ASP A 11 2.98 33.51 -8.80
C ASP A 11 1.91 32.54 -8.25
N TYR A 12 1.53 31.50 -9.00
CA TYR A 12 0.60 30.47 -8.51
C TYR A 12 1.20 29.70 -7.33
N LEU A 13 2.54 29.59 -7.27
CA LEU A 13 3.27 28.86 -6.25
C LEU A 13 3.64 29.71 -5.03
N ASP A 14 3.33 31.01 -5.02
CA ASP A 14 3.54 31.90 -3.86
C ASP A 14 2.78 31.44 -2.61
N ALA A 15 1.71 30.64 -2.77
CA ALA A 15 1.01 30.00 -1.66
C ALA A 15 1.95 29.14 -0.78
N LEU A 16 3.07 28.64 -1.34
CA LEU A 16 4.07 27.86 -0.61
C LEU A 16 4.95 28.72 0.31
N ASP A 17 4.82 30.05 0.31
CA ASP A 17 5.43 30.95 1.30
C ASP A 17 4.60 31.09 2.60
N LEU A 18 3.40 30.49 2.63
CA LEU A 18 2.51 30.53 3.77
C LEU A 18 2.72 29.36 4.73
N SER A 19 2.24 29.53 5.97
CA SER A 19 2.10 28.46 6.97
C SER A 19 3.40 27.67 7.23
N LEU A 20 3.30 26.33 7.37
CA LEU A 20 4.39 25.42 7.69
C LEU A 20 5.44 25.35 6.58
N ILE A 21 5.03 25.24 5.31
CA ILE A 21 5.97 25.17 4.19
C ILE A 21 6.78 26.47 4.08
N GLY A 22 6.13 27.62 4.19
CA GLY A 22 6.83 28.91 4.18
C GLY A 22 7.81 29.08 5.34
N ARG A 23 7.48 28.53 6.52
CA ARG A 23 8.42 28.49 7.65
C ARG A 23 9.61 27.58 7.35
N ALA A 24 9.36 26.36 6.85
CA ALA A 24 10.39 25.42 6.46
C ALA A 24 11.34 26.01 5.39
N ARG A 25 10.83 26.86 4.49
CA ARG A 25 11.63 27.63 3.54
C ARG A 25 12.55 28.64 4.23
N ARG A 26 12.00 29.47 5.12
CA ARG A 26 12.77 30.48 5.88
C ARG A 26 13.84 29.85 6.80
N GLU A 27 13.57 28.65 7.30
CA GLU A 27 14.49 27.88 8.15
C GLU A 27 15.49 27.04 7.33
N GLY A 28 15.41 27.07 5.99
CA GLY A 28 16.34 26.36 5.10
C GLY A 28 16.13 24.84 5.02
N ILE A 29 15.03 24.31 5.58
CA ILE A 29 14.67 22.90 5.48
C ILE A 29 14.24 22.55 4.04
N ILE A 30 13.52 23.47 3.40
CA ILE A 30 13.08 23.38 2.00
C ILE A 30 13.67 24.55 1.20
N ASP A 31 14.48 24.24 0.19
CA ASP A 31 14.93 25.19 -0.83
C ASP A 31 14.00 25.07 -2.05
N LEU A 32 12.95 25.89 -2.10
CA LEU A 32 12.01 25.93 -3.22
C LEU A 32 12.38 27.06 -4.18
N ARG A 33 12.66 26.68 -5.43
CA ARG A 33 13.03 27.57 -6.54
C ARG A 33 11.96 27.46 -7.63
N VAL A 34 11.37 28.60 -7.98
CA VAL A 34 10.33 28.67 -9.02
C VAL A 34 10.90 29.33 -10.26
N HIS A 35 10.74 28.68 -11.41
CA HIS A 35 11.30 29.09 -12.69
C HIS A 35 10.18 29.43 -13.67
N ASP A 36 10.16 30.67 -14.18
CA ASP A 36 9.25 31.06 -15.25
C ASP A 36 9.72 30.45 -16.57
N LEU A 37 8.96 29.50 -17.12
CA LEU A 37 9.29 28.85 -18.39
C LEU A 37 9.42 29.88 -19.53
N ARG A 38 8.68 30.99 -19.47
CA ARG A 38 8.75 32.06 -20.48
C ARG A 38 10.09 32.79 -20.45
N ALA A 39 10.96 32.57 -19.47
CA ALA A 39 12.32 33.12 -19.48
C ALA A 39 13.24 32.39 -20.48
N HIS A 40 12.81 31.22 -20.97
CA HIS A 40 13.56 30.35 -21.89
C HIS A 40 13.03 30.40 -23.33
N THR A 41 12.40 31.51 -23.70
CA THR A 41 11.85 31.76 -25.04
C THR A 41 12.64 32.86 -25.73
N HIS A 42 12.80 32.77 -27.05
CA HIS A 42 13.65 33.71 -27.82
C HIS A 42 12.86 34.66 -28.73
N ASP A 43 11.53 34.52 -28.78
CA ASP A 43 10.65 35.41 -29.53
C ASP A 43 10.15 36.58 -28.68
N ARG A 44 9.72 37.65 -29.35
CA ARG A 44 9.22 38.86 -28.68
C ARG A 44 7.97 38.60 -27.81
N HIS A 45 7.15 37.62 -28.17
CA HIS A 45 5.90 37.33 -27.48
C HIS A 45 6.07 36.34 -26.31
N ARG A 46 7.29 35.82 -26.11
CA ARG A 46 7.61 34.82 -25.10
C ARG A 46 6.70 33.60 -25.19
N THR A 47 6.60 33.09 -26.41
CA THR A 47 5.68 32.02 -26.81
C THR A 47 6.18 30.68 -26.31
N VAL A 48 5.33 29.92 -25.62
CA VAL A 48 5.67 28.63 -25.01
C VAL A 48 4.84 27.48 -25.57
N ASP A 49 3.91 27.75 -26.47
CA ASP A 49 2.94 26.80 -27.00
C ASP A 49 2.66 27.05 -28.49
N ASP A 50 2.25 25.99 -29.19
CA ASP A 50 1.85 26.04 -30.60
C ASP A 50 0.73 25.01 -30.85
N THR A 51 0.11 25.07 -32.02
CA THR A 51 -0.92 24.13 -32.47
C THR A 51 -0.39 22.68 -32.57
N PRO A 52 -1.21 21.67 -32.23
CA PRO A 52 -0.78 20.27 -32.29
C PRO A 52 -0.63 19.76 -33.74
N TYR A 53 0.43 18.99 -33.99
CA TYR A 53 0.51 18.15 -35.19
C TYR A 53 -0.61 17.10 -35.17
N GLY A 54 -1.19 16.82 -36.35
CA GLY A 54 -2.34 15.92 -36.49
C GLY A 54 -3.71 16.62 -36.40
N GLY A 55 -3.72 17.93 -36.11
CA GLY A 55 -4.94 18.71 -35.91
C GLY A 55 -5.58 18.46 -34.54
N GLY A 56 -6.66 19.19 -34.24
CA GLY A 56 -7.30 19.20 -32.93
C GLY A 56 -7.54 20.62 -32.44
N ALA A 57 -8.34 20.76 -31.38
CA ALA A 57 -8.46 22.03 -30.66
C ALA A 57 -7.35 22.15 -29.61
N GLY A 58 -7.05 23.38 -29.19
CA GLY A 58 -6.07 23.64 -28.13
C GLY A 58 -4.65 23.90 -28.63
N MET A 59 -3.73 23.97 -27.66
CA MET A 59 -2.31 24.28 -27.86
C MET A 59 -1.47 23.26 -27.10
N VAL A 60 -0.25 22.98 -27.57
CA VAL A 60 0.72 22.09 -26.92
C VAL A 60 1.97 22.90 -26.59
N MET A 61 2.49 22.74 -25.38
CA MET A 61 3.70 23.44 -24.97
C MET A 61 4.91 22.95 -25.77
N THR A 62 5.59 23.88 -26.43
CA THR A 62 6.70 23.61 -27.34
C THR A 62 7.92 23.05 -26.59
N PRO A 63 8.72 22.19 -27.24
CA PRO A 63 9.80 21.48 -26.55
C PRO A 63 10.99 22.35 -26.16
N GLN A 64 11.30 23.40 -26.93
CA GLN A 64 12.54 24.16 -26.75
C GLN A 64 12.63 24.91 -25.41
N PRO A 65 11.62 25.69 -24.95
CA PRO A 65 11.68 26.33 -23.63
C PRO A 65 11.84 25.31 -22.49
N TRP A 66 11.19 24.14 -22.61
CA TRP A 66 11.30 23.06 -21.62
C TRP A 66 12.71 22.48 -21.56
N GLN A 67 13.31 22.20 -22.72
CA GLN A 67 14.69 21.72 -22.81
C GLN A 67 15.65 22.70 -22.11
N GLU A 68 15.55 23.99 -22.41
CA GLU A 68 16.42 25.02 -21.85
C GLU A 68 16.23 25.19 -20.34
N ALA A 69 14.98 25.24 -19.86
CA ALA A 69 14.67 25.32 -18.44
C ALA A 69 15.19 24.11 -17.65
N LEU A 70 14.91 22.89 -18.13
CA LEU A 70 15.36 21.67 -17.47
C LEU A 70 16.88 21.50 -17.53
N THR A 71 17.52 21.96 -18.60
CA THR A 71 18.99 22.00 -18.69
C THR A 71 19.58 22.97 -17.67
N ALA A 72 18.97 24.14 -17.45
CA ALA A 72 19.40 25.08 -16.41
C ALA A 72 19.23 24.49 -15.00
N VAL A 73 18.13 23.78 -14.73
CA VAL A 73 17.93 23.06 -13.47
C VAL A 73 19.03 22.01 -13.27
N LEU A 74 19.30 21.14 -14.26
CA LEU A 74 20.39 20.16 -14.20
C LEU A 74 21.77 20.80 -13.96
N GLY A 75 22.06 21.89 -14.67
CA GLY A 75 23.34 22.62 -14.55
C GLY A 75 23.58 23.26 -13.19
N SER A 76 22.54 23.35 -12.35
CA SER A 76 22.61 23.89 -10.99
C SER A 76 22.75 22.81 -9.91
N ALA A 77 23.08 21.58 -10.31
CA ALA A 77 23.39 20.48 -9.41
C ALA A 77 24.53 20.84 -8.44
N SER A 78 24.47 20.27 -7.24
CA SER A 78 25.46 20.44 -6.17
C SER A 78 25.77 19.10 -5.52
N GLU A 79 26.82 19.05 -4.70
CA GLU A 79 27.16 17.84 -3.94
C GLU A 79 25.99 17.38 -3.05
N ASP A 80 25.25 18.31 -2.44
CA ASP A 80 24.14 18.03 -1.54
C ASP A 80 22.90 17.47 -2.25
N THR A 81 22.66 17.87 -3.50
CA THR A 81 21.48 17.46 -4.27
C THR A 81 21.72 16.20 -5.09
N GLY A 82 22.98 15.84 -5.35
CA GLY A 82 23.37 14.86 -6.34
C GLY A 82 23.29 15.39 -7.77
N PRO A 83 23.54 14.52 -8.78
CA PRO A 83 23.77 14.93 -10.17
C PRO A 83 22.50 15.31 -10.94
N ALA A 84 21.32 14.86 -10.51
CA ALA A 84 20.05 15.13 -11.19
C ALA A 84 18.86 15.00 -10.23
N PRO A 85 17.76 15.76 -10.44
CA PRO A 85 16.53 15.61 -9.69
C PRO A 85 15.74 14.38 -10.17
N LEU A 86 14.71 14.01 -9.40
CA LEU A 86 13.56 13.29 -9.96
C LEU A 86 12.59 14.33 -10.56
N LEU A 87 12.32 14.24 -11.86
CA LEU A 87 11.34 15.08 -12.54
C LEU A 87 9.93 14.50 -12.40
N VAL A 88 9.08 15.20 -11.68
CA VAL A 88 7.66 14.90 -11.55
C VAL A 88 6.89 15.77 -12.54
N VAL A 89 6.11 15.14 -13.42
CA VAL A 89 5.24 15.83 -14.36
C VAL A 89 3.78 15.59 -13.95
N PRO A 90 3.08 16.60 -13.38
CA PRO A 90 1.66 16.45 -13.10
C PRO A 90 0.87 16.19 -14.39
N GLY A 91 0.16 15.07 -14.44
CA GLY A 91 -0.63 14.69 -15.60
C GLY A 91 -1.68 13.64 -15.26
N PRO A 92 -2.92 13.75 -15.77
CA PRO A 92 -4.01 12.84 -15.40
C PRO A 92 -3.78 11.39 -15.86
N GLY A 93 -2.92 11.16 -16.86
CA GLY A 93 -2.51 9.82 -17.30
C GLY A 93 -1.43 9.17 -16.43
N GLY A 94 -0.93 9.86 -15.40
CA GLY A 94 0.09 9.37 -14.48
C GLY A 94 -0.45 8.44 -13.40
N ALA A 95 0.46 7.87 -12.61
CA ALA A 95 0.08 7.11 -11.42
C ALA A 95 -0.58 8.04 -10.38
N PRO A 96 -1.67 7.64 -9.71
CA PRO A 96 -2.28 8.46 -8.66
C PRO A 96 -1.30 8.76 -7.51
N PHE A 97 -1.26 10.02 -7.09
CA PHE A 97 -0.48 10.45 -5.94
C PHE A 97 -1.07 9.87 -4.66
N THR A 98 -0.23 9.25 -3.84
CA THR A 98 -0.63 8.59 -2.58
C THR A 98 0.28 9.02 -1.44
N GLN A 99 -0.17 8.81 -0.20
CA GLN A 99 0.65 9.07 0.99
C GLN A 99 1.97 8.27 0.98
N ALA A 100 1.94 7.02 0.49
CA ALA A 100 3.16 6.22 0.32
C ALA A 100 4.14 6.86 -0.68
N MET A 101 3.63 7.41 -1.79
CA MET A 101 4.46 8.16 -2.74
C MET A 101 5.00 9.45 -2.11
N ALA A 102 4.23 10.14 -1.26
CA ALA A 102 4.73 11.31 -0.54
C ALA A 102 5.94 10.97 0.35
N HIS A 103 5.89 9.85 1.08
CA HIS A 103 7.04 9.35 1.86
C HIS A 103 8.24 9.00 0.98
N GLU A 104 8.02 8.32 -0.14
CA GLU A 104 9.08 8.00 -1.10
C GLU A 104 9.77 9.26 -1.62
N LEU A 105 8.97 10.26 -2.03
CA LEU A 105 9.47 11.53 -2.54
C LEU A 105 10.13 12.37 -1.44
N ALA A 106 9.67 12.28 -0.19
CA ALA A 106 10.25 12.98 0.96
C ALA A 106 11.69 12.52 1.27
N ALA A 107 12.04 11.29 0.88
CA ALA A 107 13.39 10.76 1.02
C ALA A 107 14.37 11.25 -0.06
N ARG A 108 13.89 11.94 -1.10
CA ARG A 108 14.74 12.45 -2.19
C ARG A 108 15.42 13.76 -1.77
N PRO A 109 16.71 13.95 -2.05
CA PRO A 109 17.38 15.22 -1.76
C PRO A 109 16.90 16.34 -2.69
N TRP A 110 16.48 15.99 -3.92
CA TRP A 110 16.15 16.92 -4.99
C TRP A 110 14.98 16.44 -5.86
N LEU A 111 13.96 17.29 -6.00
CA LEU A 111 12.82 17.11 -6.89
C LEU A 111 12.74 18.26 -7.89
N ALA A 112 12.28 17.97 -9.11
CA ALA A 112 11.89 18.97 -10.09
C ALA A 112 10.44 18.74 -10.52
N PHE A 113 9.68 19.79 -10.77
CA PHE A 113 8.29 19.71 -11.22
C PHE A 113 8.11 20.46 -12.56
N ALA A 114 7.49 19.80 -13.53
CA ALA A 114 7.13 20.40 -14.82
C ALA A 114 5.62 20.67 -14.90
N CYS A 115 5.20 21.91 -14.63
CA CYS A 115 3.79 22.29 -14.65
C CYS A 115 3.27 22.43 -16.10
N GLY A 116 2.68 21.37 -16.63
CA GLY A 116 2.00 21.39 -17.93
C GLY A 116 0.75 22.28 -17.93
N ARG A 117 0.45 22.85 -19.10
CA ARG A 117 -0.74 23.67 -19.42
C ARG A 117 -1.27 23.30 -20.80
N TYR A 118 -2.44 23.86 -21.14
CA TYR A 118 -3.12 23.59 -22.41
C TYR A 118 -3.40 22.08 -22.57
N GLU A 119 -3.16 21.50 -23.75
CA GLU A 119 -3.28 20.06 -23.99
C GLU A 119 -2.12 19.26 -23.38
N GLY A 120 -1.06 19.93 -22.92
CA GLY A 120 0.09 19.32 -22.26
C GLY A 120 1.43 19.77 -22.83
N ILE A 121 2.46 19.03 -22.46
CA ILE A 121 3.84 19.22 -22.92
C ILE A 121 4.09 18.29 -24.11
N ASP A 122 4.83 18.75 -25.12
CA ASP A 122 5.26 17.90 -26.23
C ASP A 122 5.93 16.60 -25.74
N GLU A 123 5.49 15.45 -26.25
CA GLU A 123 5.92 14.12 -25.79
C GLU A 123 7.45 13.94 -25.83
N ARG A 124 8.12 14.57 -26.80
CA ARG A 124 9.58 14.49 -26.97
C ARG A 124 10.35 15.11 -25.80
N VAL A 125 9.72 16.01 -25.03
CA VAL A 125 10.32 16.56 -23.80
C VAL A 125 10.47 15.47 -22.75
N TYR A 126 9.50 14.56 -22.63
CA TYR A 126 9.55 13.44 -21.69
C TYR A 126 10.66 12.47 -22.09
N GLU A 127 10.75 12.12 -23.37
CA GLU A 127 11.80 11.26 -23.93
C GLU A 127 13.19 11.87 -23.67
N TRP A 128 13.37 13.15 -24.02
CA TRP A 128 14.61 13.87 -23.81
C TRP A 128 15.02 13.96 -22.33
N ALA A 129 14.04 14.20 -21.43
CA ALA A 129 14.28 14.27 -20.00
C ALA A 129 14.64 12.90 -19.42
N ALA A 130 13.99 11.83 -19.86
CA ALA A 130 14.24 10.45 -19.40
C ALA A 130 15.66 9.95 -19.72
N GLU A 131 16.32 10.51 -20.75
CA GLU A 131 17.74 10.25 -21.03
C GLU A 131 18.70 10.87 -20.00
N ARG A 132 18.24 11.84 -19.20
CA ARG A 132 19.09 12.71 -18.35
C ARG A 132 18.73 12.66 -16.88
N MET A 133 17.47 12.37 -16.55
CA MET A 133 16.97 12.29 -15.19
C MET A 133 15.81 11.29 -15.11
N GLU A 134 15.51 10.83 -13.90
CA GLU A 134 14.32 10.01 -13.68
C GLU A 134 13.07 10.87 -13.92
N VAL A 135 12.11 10.37 -14.71
CA VAL A 135 10.86 11.06 -15.02
C VAL A 135 9.68 10.24 -14.52
N ARG A 136 8.76 10.88 -13.81
CA ARG A 136 7.50 10.26 -13.35
C ARG A 136 6.33 11.17 -13.66
N VAL A 137 5.36 10.63 -14.39
CA VAL A 137 4.06 11.28 -14.58
C VAL A 137 3.17 10.91 -13.39
N VAL A 138 2.64 11.91 -12.70
CA VAL A 138 1.86 11.72 -11.47
C VAL A 138 0.52 12.43 -11.58
N SER A 139 -0.57 11.70 -11.31
CA SER A 139 -1.93 12.23 -11.31
C SER A 139 -2.34 12.64 -9.89
N LEU A 140 -3.02 13.78 -9.75
CA LEU A 140 -3.63 14.18 -8.47
C LEU A 140 -4.96 13.44 -8.20
N GLY A 141 -5.50 12.76 -9.21
CA GLY A 141 -6.72 11.96 -9.15
C GLY A 141 -7.47 11.93 -10.48
N ASP A 142 -8.58 11.20 -10.52
CA ASP A 142 -9.36 10.92 -11.74
C ASP A 142 -10.26 12.10 -12.13
N TYR A 143 -9.64 13.25 -12.42
CA TYR A 143 -10.27 14.49 -12.88
C TYR A 143 -9.26 15.35 -13.64
N VAL A 144 -9.75 16.36 -14.36
CA VAL A 144 -8.92 17.24 -15.20
C VAL A 144 -8.85 18.64 -14.58
N LEU A 145 -7.65 19.20 -14.53
CA LEU A 145 -7.37 20.56 -14.06
C LEU A 145 -6.84 21.42 -15.21
N ASN A 146 -6.91 22.74 -15.06
CA ASN A 146 -6.40 23.69 -16.06
C ASN A 146 -4.86 23.71 -16.17
N GLY A 147 -4.14 23.06 -15.25
CA GLY A 147 -2.68 23.08 -15.21
C GLY A 147 -2.10 22.33 -14.02
N GLY A 148 -0.80 22.03 -14.11
CA GLY A 148 -0.06 21.26 -13.12
C GLY A 148 0.22 21.98 -11.81
N GLU A 149 0.08 23.31 -11.72
CA GLU A 149 0.50 24.09 -10.54
C GLU A 149 -0.28 23.70 -9.27
N VAL A 150 -1.58 23.43 -9.38
CA VAL A 150 -2.40 22.97 -8.25
C VAL A 150 -1.92 21.61 -7.73
N ALA A 151 -1.52 20.72 -8.66
CA ALA A 151 -0.96 19.42 -8.29
C ALA A 151 0.41 19.58 -7.62
N VAL A 152 1.27 20.49 -8.10
CA VAL A 152 2.54 20.81 -7.45
C VAL A 152 2.32 21.35 -6.03
N LEU A 153 1.37 22.28 -5.84
CA LEU A 153 1.02 22.78 -4.51
C LEU A 153 0.67 21.63 -3.55
N ALA A 154 -0.26 20.77 -3.94
CA ALA A 154 -0.71 19.65 -3.13
C ALA A 154 0.43 18.64 -2.85
N MET A 155 1.22 18.29 -3.86
CA MET A 155 2.34 17.36 -3.71
C MET A 155 3.44 17.94 -2.81
N VAL A 156 3.84 19.19 -3.02
CA VAL A 156 4.89 19.84 -2.21
C VAL A 156 4.44 19.99 -0.75
N GLU A 157 3.16 20.28 -0.50
CA GLU A 157 2.64 20.33 0.87
C GLU A 157 2.68 18.95 1.55
N ALA A 158 2.22 17.91 0.86
CA ALA A 158 2.20 16.53 1.36
C ALA A 158 3.61 15.95 1.57
N ILE A 159 4.56 16.28 0.70
CA ILE A 159 5.97 15.83 0.79
C ILE A 159 6.70 16.65 1.87
N GLY A 160 6.60 17.97 1.82
CA GLY A 160 7.34 18.89 2.67
C GLY A 160 7.00 18.72 4.15
N ARG A 161 5.74 18.44 4.49
CA ARG A 161 5.32 18.20 5.88
C ARG A 161 5.96 16.94 6.53
N LEU A 162 6.42 15.99 5.72
CA LEU A 162 7.07 14.77 6.20
C LEU A 162 8.56 14.99 6.53
N LEU A 163 9.14 16.13 6.14
CA LEU A 163 10.54 16.43 6.41
C LEU A 163 10.77 16.71 7.91
N PRO A 164 11.86 16.17 8.49
CA PRO A 164 12.24 16.47 9.86
C PRO A 164 12.34 17.97 10.10
N GLY A 165 11.67 18.45 11.16
CA GLY A 165 11.67 19.86 11.55
C GLY A 165 10.52 20.70 10.98
N VAL A 166 9.73 20.19 10.03
CA VAL A 166 8.59 20.96 9.46
C VAL A 166 7.36 20.91 10.37
N VAL A 167 7.00 19.73 10.86
CA VAL A 167 5.91 19.54 11.81
C VAL A 167 6.46 19.44 13.23
N GLY A 168 5.90 20.22 14.15
CA GLY A 168 6.44 20.36 15.52
C GLY A 168 6.32 19.11 16.41
N ASN A 169 5.35 18.23 16.16
CA ASN A 169 5.21 16.97 16.87
C ASN A 169 5.18 15.82 15.86
N ALA A 170 6.31 15.12 15.68
CA ALA A 170 6.39 13.98 14.77
C ALA A 170 5.36 12.86 15.11
N GLY A 171 4.94 12.76 16.37
CA GLY A 171 3.90 11.82 16.79
C GLY A 171 2.52 12.13 16.21
N SER A 172 2.24 13.36 15.75
CA SER A 172 0.97 13.67 15.09
C SER A 172 0.85 13.01 13.71
N LEU A 173 1.97 12.74 13.05
CA LEU A 173 2.00 12.12 11.72
C LEU A 173 1.66 10.61 11.77
N VAL A 174 1.70 9.97 12.94
CA VAL A 174 1.52 8.51 13.06
C VAL A 174 0.05 8.09 13.07
N GLU A 175 -0.86 8.95 13.55
CA GLU A 175 -2.28 8.64 13.70
C GLU A 175 -3.16 9.28 12.61
N GLU A 176 -2.56 9.92 11.60
CA GLU A 176 -3.27 10.61 10.53
C GLU A 176 -3.97 9.66 9.54
N SER A 177 -4.87 10.22 8.74
CA SER A 177 -5.55 9.45 7.70
C SER A 177 -4.55 8.91 6.67
N HIS A 178 -4.76 7.67 6.23
CA HIS A 178 -3.92 6.92 5.29
C HIS A 178 -2.60 6.38 5.88
N GLU A 179 -2.23 6.78 7.10
CA GLU A 179 -1.11 6.18 7.85
C GLU A 179 -1.59 4.88 8.51
N GLY A 180 -0.95 3.76 8.16
CA GLY A 180 -1.51 2.42 8.40
C GLY A 180 -2.82 2.17 7.64
N GLY A 181 -3.07 2.95 6.57
CA GLY A 181 -4.21 2.90 5.65
C GLY A 181 -5.62 2.99 6.24
N LEU A 182 -5.78 3.41 7.48
CA LEU A 182 -7.08 3.79 8.05
C LEU A 182 -7.29 5.30 8.00
N LEU A 183 -8.55 5.73 7.99
CA LEU A 183 -8.91 7.13 8.24
C LEU A 183 -8.67 7.49 9.71
N GLU A 184 -8.46 8.77 9.99
CA GLU A 184 -8.30 9.32 11.34
C GLU A 184 -9.62 9.30 12.12
N TYR A 185 -9.53 9.15 13.45
CA TYR A 185 -10.68 9.19 14.36
C TYR A 185 -11.35 10.58 14.41
N PRO A 186 -12.58 10.70 14.91
CA PRO A 186 -13.19 12.01 15.15
C PRO A 186 -12.41 12.77 16.23
N VAL A 187 -12.05 14.02 15.91
CA VAL A 187 -11.32 14.92 16.79
C VAL A 187 -12.30 15.90 17.43
N TYR A 188 -12.11 16.15 18.73
CA TYR A 188 -12.93 17.06 19.53
C TYR A 188 -12.04 18.08 20.23
N THR A 189 -12.56 19.28 20.44
CA THR A 189 -11.90 20.33 21.22
C THR A 189 -12.91 21.01 22.14
N LYS A 190 -12.44 21.92 22.99
CA LYS A 190 -13.29 22.68 23.90
C LYS A 190 -14.29 23.55 23.11
N PRO A 191 -15.52 23.77 23.62
CA PRO A 191 -16.04 23.34 24.93
C PRO A 191 -16.52 21.87 24.96
N ALA A 192 -16.69 21.31 26.16
CA ALA A 192 -17.07 19.90 26.34
C ALA A 192 -18.50 19.57 25.87
N VAL A 193 -19.39 20.57 25.82
CA VAL A 193 -20.73 20.48 25.24
C VAL A 193 -20.93 21.69 24.34
N TRP A 194 -21.36 21.45 23.11
CA TRP A 194 -21.75 22.48 22.15
C TRP A 194 -23.09 22.09 21.53
N ASP A 195 -24.11 22.95 21.66
CA ASP A 195 -25.46 22.71 21.11
C ASP A 195 -26.03 21.33 21.49
N ASP A 196 -26.05 21.04 22.79
CA ASP A 196 -26.45 19.74 23.38
C ASP A 196 -25.66 18.51 22.88
N ARG A 197 -24.52 18.71 22.20
CA ARG A 197 -23.62 17.63 21.75
C ARG A 197 -22.41 17.57 22.66
N ALA A 198 -22.39 16.57 23.52
CA ALA A 198 -21.26 16.29 24.41
C ALA A 198 -20.11 15.61 23.66
N VAL A 199 -18.88 15.96 24.05
CA VAL A 199 -17.68 15.17 23.73
C VAL A 199 -17.81 13.78 24.37
N PRO A 200 -17.40 12.69 23.69
CA PRO A 200 -17.43 11.35 24.28
C PRO A 200 -16.75 11.29 25.65
N GLU A 201 -17.41 10.68 26.64
CA GLU A 201 -16.96 10.68 28.03
C GLU A 201 -15.54 10.09 28.20
N VAL A 202 -15.21 9.07 27.40
CA VAL A 202 -13.87 8.46 27.36
C VAL A 202 -12.74 9.47 27.07
N LEU A 203 -13.04 10.55 26.35
CA LEU A 203 -12.08 11.61 26.01
C LEU A 203 -11.98 12.72 27.07
N LEU A 204 -12.92 12.75 28.04
CA LEU A 204 -12.92 13.75 29.12
C LEU A 204 -12.05 13.33 30.31
N GLY A 205 -11.66 12.05 30.37
CA GLY A 205 -10.75 11.50 31.38
C GLY A 205 -9.28 11.47 30.93
N GLY A 206 -8.40 11.02 31.82
CA GLY A 206 -6.96 10.85 31.55
C GLY A 206 -6.53 9.41 31.26
N ASN A 207 -7.47 8.48 31.01
CA ASN A 207 -7.13 7.08 30.76
C ASN A 207 -6.61 6.90 29.33
N HIS A 208 -5.30 7.05 29.16
CA HIS A 208 -4.64 6.95 27.86
C HIS A 208 -4.90 5.63 27.12
N ALA A 209 -4.98 4.50 27.84
CA ALA A 209 -5.26 3.20 27.23
C ALA A 209 -6.70 3.12 26.68
N ALA A 210 -7.68 3.58 27.46
CA ALA A 210 -9.07 3.64 27.02
C ALA A 210 -9.26 4.61 25.83
N ILE A 211 -8.58 5.76 25.85
CA ILE A 211 -8.59 6.73 24.76
C ILE A 211 -7.99 6.12 23.48
N ALA A 212 -6.84 5.45 23.59
CA ALA A 212 -6.20 4.80 22.44
C ALA A 212 -7.07 3.70 21.83
N ALA A 213 -7.67 2.84 22.66
CA ALA A 213 -8.58 1.79 22.22
C ALA A 213 -9.81 2.38 21.51
N TRP A 214 -10.43 3.41 22.10
CA TRP A 214 -11.56 4.11 21.49
C TRP A 214 -11.18 4.77 20.17
N ARG A 215 -10.02 5.44 20.09
CA ARG A 215 -9.51 6.04 18.84
C ARG A 215 -9.37 4.99 17.75
N HIS A 216 -8.75 3.86 18.06
CA HIS A 216 -8.59 2.77 17.10
C HIS A 216 -9.93 2.23 16.58
N GLU A 217 -10.89 1.98 17.48
CA GLU A 217 -12.25 1.56 17.11
C GLU A 217 -12.94 2.57 16.19
N GLN A 218 -12.82 3.87 16.49
CA GLN A 218 -13.40 4.92 15.64
C GLN A 218 -12.73 5.02 14.27
N ARG A 219 -11.40 4.82 14.17
CA ARG A 219 -10.69 4.77 12.89
C ARG A 219 -11.24 3.64 12.02
N LEU A 220 -11.41 2.45 12.60
CA LEU A 220 -11.99 1.29 11.90
C LEU A 220 -13.42 1.56 11.44
N ALA A 221 -14.30 1.99 12.36
CA ALA A 221 -15.70 2.25 12.06
C ALA A 221 -15.87 3.34 10.97
N ARG A 222 -15.09 4.43 11.06
CA ARG A 222 -15.13 5.51 10.08
C ARG A 222 -14.59 5.06 8.72
N THR A 223 -13.51 4.28 8.70
CA THR A 223 -12.95 3.74 7.45
C THR A 223 -13.95 2.81 6.79
N ALA A 224 -14.55 1.88 7.54
CA ALA A 224 -15.61 1.00 7.04
C ALA A 224 -16.80 1.76 6.45
N ALA A 225 -17.20 2.87 7.10
CA ALA A 225 -18.33 3.66 6.65
C ALA A 225 -18.04 4.54 5.42
N ARG A 226 -16.83 5.07 5.27
CA ARG A 226 -16.52 6.12 4.26
C ARG A 226 -15.60 5.67 3.13
N ARG A 227 -14.65 4.79 3.44
CA ARG A 227 -13.62 4.29 2.54
C ARG A 227 -13.43 2.79 2.78
N PRO A 228 -14.47 1.97 2.58
CA PRO A 228 -14.38 0.52 2.81
C PRO A 228 -13.30 -0.14 1.93
N ASP A 229 -12.95 0.47 0.80
CA ASP A 229 -11.83 0.08 -0.06
C ASP A 229 -10.48 0.11 0.68
N LEU A 230 -10.29 1.05 1.60
CA LEU A 230 -9.07 1.15 2.39
C LEU A 230 -8.94 0.05 3.44
N LEU A 231 -10.03 -0.61 3.87
CA LEU A 231 -9.92 -1.74 4.78
C LEU A 231 -9.13 -2.91 4.16
N ALA A 232 -9.12 -3.02 2.84
CA ALA A 232 -8.30 -3.98 2.10
C ALA A 232 -6.85 -3.50 1.87
N GLY A 233 -6.56 -2.19 1.95
CA GLY A 233 -5.24 -1.58 1.74
C GLY A 233 -4.50 -1.15 3.02
N ALA A 234 -5.20 -1.04 4.15
CA ALA A 234 -4.68 -0.68 5.49
C ALA A 234 -3.75 -1.71 6.13
N ALA A 235 -3.33 -2.72 5.37
CA ALA A 235 -2.49 -3.78 5.86
C ALA A 235 -1.34 -4.12 4.90
N THR A 236 -0.93 -3.15 4.11
CA THR A 236 0.26 -3.26 3.27
C THR A 236 1.29 -2.21 3.68
N LEU A 237 2.46 -2.71 4.11
CA LEU A 237 3.73 -2.06 4.51
C LEU A 237 3.88 -1.96 6.05
N THR A 238 4.65 -2.83 6.71
CA THR A 238 6.12 -2.96 6.55
C THR A 238 6.67 -4.40 6.70
N GLY A 239 7.79 -4.70 6.02
CA GLY A 239 8.66 -5.85 6.35
C GLY A 239 8.82 -6.94 5.29
N THR A 240 10.07 -7.13 4.83
CA THR A 240 10.60 -8.33 4.15
C THR A 240 10.83 -9.50 5.12
N ASP A 241 10.03 -9.60 6.16
CA ASP A 241 10.28 -10.53 7.24
C ASP A 241 9.28 -11.68 7.13
N GLY A 242 9.75 -12.91 7.33
CA GLY A 242 8.94 -14.11 7.15
C GLY A 242 7.73 -14.17 8.08
N VAL A 243 7.09 -15.35 8.16
CA VAL A 243 5.98 -15.61 9.12
C VAL A 243 6.35 -15.22 10.56
N GLU A 244 7.65 -15.21 10.89
CA GLU A 244 8.23 -14.83 12.18
C GLU A 244 8.01 -13.36 12.59
N ALA A 245 7.79 -12.44 11.64
CA ALA A 245 7.49 -11.04 11.94
C ALA A 245 5.99 -10.74 12.00
N LEU A 246 5.14 -11.73 11.71
CA LEU A 246 3.70 -11.60 11.87
C LEU A 246 3.33 -11.92 13.32
N HIS A 247 2.36 -11.19 13.85
CA HIS A 247 1.78 -11.54 15.14
C HIS A 247 1.05 -12.89 15.01
N HIS A 248 1.62 -13.91 15.64
CA HIS A 248 1.12 -15.28 15.66
C HIS A 248 0.27 -15.52 16.91
N ALA A 249 -0.91 -16.10 16.72
CA ALA A 249 -1.76 -16.56 17.81
C ALA A 249 -2.57 -17.80 17.41
N THR A 250 -3.02 -18.57 18.40
CA THR A 250 -4.07 -19.56 18.19
C THR A 250 -5.42 -18.84 18.12
N ALA A 251 -6.22 -19.17 17.12
CA ALA A 251 -7.52 -18.57 16.87
C ALA A 251 -8.49 -18.84 18.02
N THR A 252 -9.36 -17.86 18.27
CA THR A 252 -10.47 -17.90 19.21
C THR A 252 -11.79 -17.78 18.45
N PRO A 253 -12.96 -18.03 19.08
CA PRO A 253 -14.25 -17.84 18.43
C PRO A 253 -14.51 -16.42 17.90
N ALA A 254 -13.76 -15.41 18.38
CA ALA A 254 -13.81 -14.04 17.88
C ALA A 254 -13.19 -13.89 16.48
N ASP A 255 -12.19 -14.72 16.13
CA ASP A 255 -11.47 -14.66 14.85
C ASP A 255 -12.27 -15.26 13.68
N ALA A 256 -13.38 -15.95 13.96
CA ALA A 256 -14.12 -16.70 12.96
C ALA A 256 -14.59 -15.85 11.77
N GLY A 257 -15.03 -14.61 12.02
CA GLY A 257 -15.44 -13.69 10.95
C GLY A 257 -14.31 -13.38 9.97
N GLU A 258 -13.15 -13.01 10.49
CA GLU A 258 -11.97 -12.70 9.66
C GLU A 258 -11.40 -13.92 8.95
N ILE A 259 -11.46 -15.10 9.59
CA ILE A 259 -11.06 -16.37 8.96
C ILE A 259 -11.92 -16.66 7.74
N VAL A 260 -13.26 -16.48 7.84
CA VAL A 260 -14.16 -16.65 6.68
C VAL A 260 -13.79 -15.66 5.58
N THR A 261 -13.57 -14.38 5.91
CA THR A 261 -13.16 -13.37 4.93
C THR A 261 -11.86 -13.76 4.21
N LEU A 262 -10.85 -14.24 4.95
CA LEU A 262 -9.60 -14.71 4.37
C LEU A 262 -9.82 -15.93 3.47
N GLN A 263 -10.62 -16.90 3.90
CA GLN A 263 -10.97 -18.07 3.09
C GLN A 263 -11.60 -17.66 1.76
N THR A 264 -12.62 -16.79 1.80
CA THR A 264 -13.30 -16.30 0.60
C THR A 264 -12.33 -15.60 -0.35
N ALA A 265 -11.45 -14.74 0.18
CA ALA A 265 -10.46 -14.03 -0.63
C ALA A 265 -9.47 -14.98 -1.34
N CYS A 266 -9.00 -16.03 -0.65
CA CYS A 266 -8.12 -17.04 -1.24
C CYS A 266 -8.84 -17.85 -2.32
N TRP A 267 -10.11 -18.22 -2.11
CA TRP A 267 -10.89 -18.98 -3.09
C TRP A 267 -11.27 -18.16 -4.32
N ALA A 268 -11.58 -16.87 -4.18
CA ALA A 268 -11.94 -16.01 -5.31
C ALA A 268 -10.91 -16.03 -6.45
N GLN A 269 -9.60 -16.10 -6.12
CA GLN A 269 -8.53 -16.23 -7.13
C GLN A 269 -8.51 -17.60 -7.82
N MET A 270 -8.97 -18.64 -7.14
CA MET A 270 -8.92 -20.01 -7.62
C MET A 270 -10.14 -20.36 -8.48
N VAL A 271 -11.24 -19.61 -8.34
CA VAL A 271 -12.49 -19.81 -9.09
C VAL A 271 -12.68 -18.81 -10.26
N ALA A 272 -11.59 -18.31 -10.84
CA ALA A 272 -11.65 -17.57 -12.12
C ALA A 272 -12.13 -18.44 -13.31
N ARG A 273 -12.46 -19.72 -13.08
CA ARG A 273 -13.09 -20.64 -14.04
C ARG A 273 -14.54 -20.88 -13.62
N PRO A 274 -15.54 -20.30 -14.31
CA PRO A 274 -16.95 -20.41 -13.95
C PRO A 274 -17.44 -21.86 -13.82
N GLU A 275 -16.81 -22.79 -14.53
CA GLU A 275 -17.19 -24.22 -14.56
C GLU A 275 -16.75 -24.99 -13.31
N LEU A 276 -15.90 -24.39 -12.48
CA LEU A 276 -15.42 -24.94 -11.21
C LEU A 276 -16.11 -24.26 -10.00
N TRP A 277 -17.09 -23.37 -10.23
CA TRP A 277 -17.84 -22.71 -9.17
C TRP A 277 -18.99 -23.59 -8.67
N TRP A 278 -18.73 -24.36 -7.62
CA TRP A 278 -19.73 -25.15 -6.91
C TRP A 278 -20.12 -24.56 -5.55
N GLY A 279 -19.74 -23.30 -5.28
CA GLY A 279 -20.01 -22.57 -4.04
C GLY A 279 -18.77 -22.16 -3.23
N ALA A 280 -17.58 -22.67 -3.61
CA ALA A 280 -16.34 -22.63 -2.83
C ALA A 280 -16.51 -23.21 -1.41
N PRO A 281 -15.56 -23.98 -0.86
CA PRO A 281 -15.68 -24.47 0.51
C PRO A 281 -15.31 -23.36 1.50
N ALA A 282 -15.91 -22.17 1.38
CA ALA A 282 -15.85 -21.15 2.40
C ALA A 282 -16.82 -21.58 3.50
N GLU A 283 -16.25 -21.96 4.65
CA GLU A 283 -17.03 -22.24 5.84
C GLU A 283 -17.83 -20.98 6.22
N THR A 284 -19.04 -21.14 6.71
CA THR A 284 -19.78 -20.07 7.39
C THR A 284 -19.07 -19.71 8.70
N VAL A 285 -19.39 -18.54 9.28
CA VAL A 285 -18.83 -18.14 10.57
C VAL A 285 -19.17 -19.17 11.67
N ALA A 286 -20.34 -19.80 11.60
CA ALA A 286 -20.75 -20.85 12.53
C ALA A 286 -19.89 -22.12 12.37
N GLU A 287 -19.69 -22.58 11.13
CA GLU A 287 -18.84 -23.75 10.84
C GLU A 287 -17.37 -23.51 11.21
N VAL A 288 -16.85 -22.29 11.01
CA VAL A 288 -15.50 -21.94 11.49
C VAL A 288 -15.43 -22.03 13.00
N ARG A 289 -16.42 -21.47 13.73
CA ARG A 289 -16.44 -21.53 15.21
C ARG A 289 -16.47 -22.97 15.73
N GLU A 290 -17.33 -23.82 15.17
CA GLU A 290 -17.39 -25.24 15.51
C GLU A 290 -16.05 -25.94 15.16
N GLY A 291 -15.47 -25.61 14.01
CA GLY A 291 -14.18 -26.14 13.58
C GLY A 291 -13.02 -25.81 14.51
N LEU A 292 -13.07 -24.72 15.28
CA LEU A 292 -12.03 -24.35 16.25
C LEU A 292 -11.92 -25.32 17.43
N ASP A 293 -12.99 -26.06 17.75
CA ASP A 293 -12.95 -27.11 18.79
C ASP A 293 -12.26 -28.38 18.29
N ALA A 294 -12.33 -28.65 16.98
CA ALA A 294 -11.76 -29.84 16.35
C ALA A 294 -10.37 -29.61 15.73
N TRP A 295 -9.94 -28.36 15.58
CA TRP A 295 -8.68 -27.98 14.95
C TRP A 295 -7.97 -26.89 15.73
N THR A 296 -6.67 -27.07 15.95
CA THR A 296 -5.83 -25.96 16.37
C THR A 296 -5.58 -25.06 15.15
N THR A 297 -6.25 -23.91 15.11
CA THR A 297 -6.12 -22.95 14.03
C THR A 297 -5.17 -21.84 14.44
N HIS A 298 -4.16 -21.57 13.62
CA HIS A 298 -3.18 -20.51 13.84
C HIS A 298 -3.44 -19.35 12.90
N THR A 299 -3.51 -18.16 13.48
CA THR A 299 -3.68 -16.89 12.77
C THR A 299 -2.37 -16.12 12.75
N TYR A 300 -2.11 -15.45 11.63
CA TYR A 300 -0.96 -14.58 11.47
C TYR A 300 -1.43 -13.22 11.02
N ARG A 301 -1.08 -12.21 11.80
CA ARG A 301 -1.53 -10.85 11.60
C ARG A 301 -0.37 -9.92 11.27
N ALA A 302 -0.53 -9.13 10.21
CA ALA A 302 0.33 -8.00 9.94
C ALA A 302 -0.41 -6.76 10.43
N GLU A 303 0.15 -6.07 11.42
CA GLU A 303 -0.40 -4.82 11.95
C GLU A 303 -1.91 -4.92 12.31
N GLY A 304 -2.31 -6.07 12.88
CA GLY A 304 -3.68 -6.35 13.32
C GLY A 304 -4.58 -7.04 12.28
N ARG A 305 -4.32 -6.93 10.98
CA ARG A 305 -5.11 -7.65 9.95
C ARG A 305 -4.71 -9.12 9.87
N LEU A 306 -5.70 -10.01 9.81
CA LEU A 306 -5.48 -11.41 9.45
C LEU A 306 -5.01 -11.55 7.99
N VAL A 307 -3.73 -11.87 7.80
CA VAL A 307 -3.10 -12.01 6.47
C VAL A 307 -2.82 -13.46 6.10
N ALA A 308 -2.81 -14.36 7.08
CA ALA A 308 -2.60 -15.77 6.86
C ALA A 308 -3.22 -16.61 7.97
N SER A 309 -3.58 -17.84 7.63
CA SER A 309 -4.08 -18.84 8.58
C SER A 309 -3.64 -20.24 8.15
N VAL A 310 -3.45 -21.12 9.11
CA VAL A 310 -3.31 -22.56 8.88
C VAL A 310 -3.90 -23.30 10.07
N ARG A 311 -4.61 -24.40 9.81
CA ARG A 311 -5.12 -25.26 10.87
C ARG A 311 -4.47 -26.62 10.84
N VAL A 312 -4.27 -27.18 12.02
CA VAL A 312 -3.61 -28.47 12.19
C VAL A 312 -4.36 -29.32 13.21
N ARG A 313 -4.31 -30.65 13.01
CA ARG A 313 -4.75 -31.63 14.01
C ARG A 313 -4.11 -32.98 13.73
N ARG A 314 -4.09 -33.84 14.75
CA ARG A 314 -3.91 -35.28 14.54
C ARG A 314 -5.17 -35.84 13.89
N ALA A 315 -5.02 -36.68 12.87
CA ALA A 315 -6.18 -37.30 12.24
C ALA A 315 -6.94 -38.16 13.27
N PRO A 316 -8.26 -37.99 13.43
CA PRO A 316 -9.04 -38.76 14.40
C PRO A 316 -8.97 -40.28 14.15
N ASP A 317 -8.97 -40.68 12.88
CA ASP A 317 -9.03 -42.09 12.46
C ASP A 317 -7.67 -42.71 12.15
N ASP A 318 -6.61 -41.90 12.17
CA ASP A 318 -5.24 -42.38 11.98
C ASP A 318 -4.24 -41.55 12.78
N PRO A 319 -3.90 -42.00 14.00
CA PRO A 319 -2.97 -41.29 14.87
C PRO A 319 -1.59 -41.05 14.26
N ALA A 320 -1.18 -41.85 13.26
CA ALA A 320 0.10 -41.66 12.57
C ALA A 320 0.09 -40.51 11.56
N THR A 321 -1.07 -39.86 11.33
CA THR A 321 -1.25 -38.75 10.38
C THR A 321 -1.43 -37.41 11.08
N TRP A 322 -0.68 -36.42 10.60
CA TRP A 322 -0.88 -35.01 10.89
C TRP A 322 -1.60 -34.32 9.73
N GLN A 323 -2.79 -33.79 10.00
CA GLN A 323 -3.57 -33.09 9.00
C GLN A 323 -3.25 -31.61 9.03
N ILE A 324 -2.96 -31.05 7.86
CA ILE A 324 -2.77 -29.62 7.63
C ILE A 324 -3.91 -29.15 6.72
N GLY A 325 -4.75 -28.27 7.24
CA GLY A 325 -5.91 -27.73 6.54
C GLY A 325 -5.84 -26.22 6.44
N ARG A 326 -6.67 -25.65 5.55
CA ARG A 326 -6.88 -24.20 5.39
C ARG A 326 -5.58 -23.40 5.43
N LEU A 327 -4.55 -23.85 4.71
CA LEU A 327 -3.32 -23.10 4.54
C LEU A 327 -3.61 -21.93 3.59
N MET A 328 -3.92 -20.78 4.18
CA MET A 328 -4.39 -19.59 3.50
C MET A 328 -3.39 -18.46 3.65
N VAL A 329 -3.12 -17.78 2.53
CA VAL A 329 -2.34 -16.54 2.48
C VAL A 329 -3.15 -15.54 1.67
N ALA A 330 -3.39 -14.38 2.26
CA ALA A 330 -4.15 -13.31 1.63
C ALA A 330 -3.57 -13.02 0.22
N PRO A 331 -4.41 -12.86 -0.81
CA PRO A 331 -4.02 -12.62 -2.20
C PRO A 331 -2.84 -11.66 -2.40
N ASP A 332 -2.90 -10.51 -1.73
CA ASP A 332 -1.94 -9.40 -1.73
C ASP A 332 -0.62 -9.72 -1.00
N MET A 333 -0.61 -10.76 -0.18
CA MET A 333 0.55 -11.22 0.59
C MET A 333 1.23 -12.44 -0.05
N GLN A 334 0.68 -12.99 -1.14
CA GLN A 334 1.29 -14.09 -1.88
C GLN A 334 2.59 -13.68 -2.58
N GLY A 335 3.44 -14.67 -2.89
CA GLY A 335 4.73 -14.43 -3.55
C GLY A 335 5.86 -14.02 -2.60
N ARG A 336 5.54 -13.63 -1.36
CA ARG A 336 6.48 -13.21 -0.31
C ARG A 336 7.07 -14.37 0.53
N GLY A 337 6.91 -15.61 0.08
CA GLY A 337 7.39 -16.79 0.81
C GLY A 337 6.53 -17.24 2.00
N LEU A 338 5.49 -16.50 2.40
CA LEU A 338 4.62 -16.86 3.53
C LEU A 338 4.06 -18.27 3.44
N GLY A 339 3.48 -18.68 2.31
CA GLY A 339 2.93 -20.04 2.17
C GLY A 339 3.96 -21.15 2.41
N ARG A 340 5.25 -20.91 2.09
CA ARG A 340 6.34 -21.84 2.42
C ARG A 340 6.55 -21.92 3.92
N ALA A 341 6.61 -20.77 4.59
CA ALA A 341 6.88 -20.68 6.01
C ALA A 341 5.70 -21.20 6.84
N LEU A 342 4.45 -20.92 6.45
CA LEU A 342 3.25 -21.50 7.07
C LEU A 342 3.23 -23.02 6.98
N LEU A 343 3.56 -23.59 5.81
CA LEU A 343 3.61 -25.05 5.67
C LEU A 343 4.69 -25.64 6.57
N ALA A 344 5.88 -25.03 6.60
CA ALA A 344 6.97 -25.50 7.46
C ALA A 344 6.61 -25.42 8.95
N HIS A 345 5.96 -24.35 9.38
CA HIS A 345 5.48 -24.20 10.75
C HIS A 345 4.41 -25.25 11.09
N ALA A 346 3.44 -25.47 10.19
CA ALA A 346 2.42 -26.50 10.35
C ALA A 346 3.01 -27.91 10.46
N GLU A 347 4.03 -28.22 9.66
CA GLU A 347 4.77 -29.48 9.72
C GLU A 347 5.56 -29.63 11.03
N ALA A 348 6.19 -28.55 11.50
CA ALA A 348 7.00 -28.56 12.73
C ALA A 348 6.16 -28.79 14.00
N MET A 349 4.86 -28.51 13.96
CA MET A 349 3.93 -28.79 15.06
C MET A 349 3.48 -30.26 15.13
N ALA A 350 3.85 -31.09 14.14
CA ALA A 350 3.52 -32.50 14.17
C ALA A 350 4.19 -33.19 15.38
N PRO A 351 3.44 -33.96 16.18
CA PRO A 351 4.01 -34.81 17.23
C PRO A 351 5.07 -35.77 16.67
N ALA A 352 6.09 -36.08 17.48
CA ALA A 352 7.24 -36.89 17.03
C ALA A 352 6.87 -38.32 16.59
N ASP A 353 5.74 -38.85 17.04
CA ASP A 353 5.21 -40.17 16.69
C ASP A 353 4.35 -40.19 15.42
N VAL A 354 4.10 -39.02 14.81
CA VAL A 354 3.47 -38.93 13.49
C VAL A 354 4.48 -39.30 12.40
N THR A 355 4.06 -40.14 11.45
CA THR A 355 4.91 -40.61 10.33
C THR A 355 4.53 -40.00 8.98
N ARG A 356 3.41 -39.27 8.89
CA ARG A 356 2.98 -38.62 7.65
C ARG A 356 2.18 -37.32 7.88
N CYS A 357 2.39 -36.36 7.00
CA CYS A 357 1.51 -35.20 6.84
C CYS A 357 0.52 -35.44 5.70
N TRP A 358 -0.72 -35.05 5.89
CA TRP A 358 -1.78 -35.04 4.89
C TRP A 358 -2.35 -33.63 4.73
N LEU A 359 -2.68 -33.24 3.50
CA LEU A 359 -3.43 -32.03 3.21
C LEU A 359 -4.31 -32.21 1.97
N ASN A 360 -5.42 -31.48 1.93
CA ASN A 360 -6.27 -31.35 0.77
C ASN A 360 -5.98 -30.00 0.06
N ALA A 361 -5.88 -30.01 -1.27
CA ALA A 361 -5.66 -28.79 -2.04
C ALA A 361 -6.37 -28.83 -3.40
N ALA A 362 -6.71 -27.68 -3.96
CA ALA A 362 -7.22 -27.64 -5.34
C ALA A 362 -6.16 -28.09 -6.34
N GLU A 363 -6.60 -28.83 -7.36
CA GLU A 363 -5.75 -29.38 -8.41
C GLU A 363 -5.40 -28.32 -9.46
N VAL A 364 -4.60 -27.34 -9.08
CA VAL A 364 -4.13 -26.27 -9.97
C VAL A 364 -2.60 -26.34 -10.18
N PRO A 365 -2.09 -26.11 -11.41
CA PRO A 365 -0.66 -26.31 -11.73
C PRO A 365 0.34 -25.57 -10.83
N ARG A 366 -0.03 -24.38 -10.32
CA ARG A 366 0.82 -23.61 -9.41
C ARG A 366 0.96 -24.29 -8.04
N LEU A 367 -0.15 -24.73 -7.44
CA LEU A 367 -0.16 -25.43 -6.14
C LEU A 367 0.49 -26.80 -6.24
N MET A 368 0.22 -27.54 -7.32
CA MET A 368 0.85 -28.86 -7.54
C MET A 368 2.37 -28.76 -7.61
N ARG A 369 2.91 -27.75 -8.31
CA ARG A 369 4.36 -27.48 -8.33
C ARG A 369 4.87 -27.08 -6.94
N PHE A 370 4.12 -26.29 -6.18
CA PHE A 370 4.48 -25.87 -4.83
C PHE A 370 4.61 -27.08 -3.88
N TYR A 371 3.62 -27.97 -3.86
CA TYR A 371 3.59 -29.13 -2.95
C TYR A 371 4.58 -30.23 -3.36
N ARG A 372 4.70 -30.55 -4.65
CA ARG A 372 5.68 -31.56 -5.13
C ARG A 372 7.12 -31.19 -4.78
N ARG A 373 7.50 -29.91 -4.91
CA ARG A 373 8.84 -29.43 -4.51
C ARG A 373 9.13 -29.63 -3.02
N ARG A 374 8.11 -29.88 -2.21
CA ARG A 374 8.19 -30.06 -0.75
C ARG A 374 7.94 -31.51 -0.33
N GLY A 375 7.94 -32.45 -1.28
CA GLY A 375 7.84 -33.89 -1.00
C GLY A 375 6.42 -34.41 -0.83
N TYR A 376 5.39 -33.62 -1.14
CA TYR A 376 4.02 -34.11 -1.18
C TYR A 376 3.71 -34.81 -2.51
N ARG A 377 3.02 -35.94 -2.43
CA ARG A 377 2.52 -36.70 -3.59
C ARG A 377 1.00 -36.81 -3.54
N ILE A 378 0.37 -36.78 -4.72
CA ILE A 378 -1.07 -37.00 -4.85
C ILE A 378 -1.35 -38.48 -4.54
N VAL A 379 -2.32 -38.73 -3.67
CA VAL A 379 -2.74 -40.09 -3.28
C VAL A 379 -4.16 -40.44 -3.73
N GLY A 380 -4.95 -39.44 -4.12
CA GLY A 380 -6.31 -39.66 -4.60
C GLY A 380 -7.07 -38.34 -4.83
N PRO A 381 -8.33 -38.45 -5.29
CA PRO A 381 -9.25 -37.31 -5.31
C PRO A 381 -9.49 -36.80 -3.88
N GLY A 382 -9.72 -35.51 -3.75
CA GLY A 382 -9.92 -34.85 -2.46
C GLY A 382 -11.39 -34.76 -2.02
N GLU A 383 -11.61 -34.10 -0.87
CA GLU A 383 -12.92 -33.97 -0.21
C GLU A 383 -13.99 -33.22 -1.05
N GLY A 384 -13.58 -32.42 -2.05
CA GLY A 384 -14.49 -31.66 -2.91
C GLY A 384 -14.12 -31.66 -4.40
N PRO A 385 -15.06 -31.29 -5.30
CA PRO A 385 -14.81 -31.22 -6.73
C PRO A 385 -13.59 -30.35 -7.08
N GLY A 386 -12.68 -30.88 -7.88
CA GLY A 386 -11.45 -30.19 -8.29
C GLY A 386 -10.36 -30.11 -7.23
N THR A 387 -10.46 -30.91 -6.16
CA THR A 387 -9.41 -31.04 -5.12
C THR A 387 -8.74 -32.41 -5.16
N VAL A 388 -7.52 -32.48 -4.65
CA VAL A 388 -6.72 -33.70 -4.52
C VAL A 388 -6.13 -33.80 -3.12
N ASP A 389 -5.99 -35.04 -2.67
CA ASP A 389 -5.33 -35.35 -1.41
C ASP A 389 -3.83 -35.56 -1.63
N LEU A 390 -3.04 -34.92 -0.77
CA LEU A 390 -1.60 -34.86 -0.83
C LEU A 390 -1.00 -35.41 0.46
N VAL A 391 -0.03 -36.32 0.35
CA VAL A 391 0.67 -36.90 1.49
C VAL A 391 2.18 -36.70 1.39
N ARG A 392 2.82 -36.43 2.52
CA ARG A 392 4.28 -36.42 2.68
C ARG A 392 4.66 -37.33 3.84
N THR A 393 5.56 -38.28 3.62
CA THR A 393 6.13 -39.11 4.70
C THR A 393 7.14 -38.29 5.49
N LEU A 394 7.02 -38.30 6.82
CA LEU A 394 8.01 -37.76 7.74
C LEU A 394 9.01 -38.87 8.08
N ARG A 395 10.30 -38.58 8.03
CA ARG A 395 11.31 -39.56 8.46
C ARG A 395 11.30 -39.58 9.99
N THR A 396 11.06 -40.74 10.60
CA THR A 396 11.32 -40.93 12.02
C THR A 396 12.82 -40.88 12.23
N SER A 397 13.29 -39.97 13.08
CA SER A 397 14.64 -40.03 13.63
C SER A 397 14.73 -41.35 14.41
N GLU A 398 15.59 -42.29 14.00
CA GLU A 398 15.93 -43.41 14.87
C GLU A 398 16.59 -42.85 16.15
N PRO A 399 16.21 -43.32 17.35
CA PRO A 399 16.90 -42.92 18.57
C PRO A 399 18.30 -43.52 18.55
N GLY A 400 19.32 -42.68 18.46
CA GLY A 400 20.73 -43.03 18.60
C GLY A 400 21.18 -43.14 20.05
#